data_AF-A0A6M3IDY9-F1
#
_entry.id   AF-A0A6M3IDY9-F1
#
_cell.length_a   1.000
_cell.length_b   1.000
_cell.length_c   1.000
_cell.angle_alpha   90.00
_cell.angle_beta   90.00
_cell.angle_gamma   90.00
#
_symmetry.space_group_name_H-M   'P 1'
#
loop_
_entity.id
_entity.type
_entity.pdbx_description
1 polymer ?
#
loop_
_entity_poly.entity_id
_entity_poly.type
_entity_poly.pdbx_seq_one_letter_code
_entity_poly.pdbx_strand_id
1 'polypeptide(L)' 'MTSIKPITLEIEKELWTKFKEMTPRTVRLNDAIVELIAKKVATKR' A
#
# COMPACT_ATOMS: atom_id res chain seq x y z
N MET A 1 -10.47 17.66 2.89
CA MET A 1 -9.94 16.32 3.25
C MET A 1 -8.51 16.49 3.70
N THR A 2 -8.15 16.02 4.89
CA THR A 2 -6.80 16.18 5.45
C THR A 2 -5.92 15.04 4.94
N SER A 3 -4.88 15.35 4.17
CA SER A 3 -3.91 14.36 3.70
C SER A 3 -2.85 14.13 4.77
N ILE A 4 -2.81 12.92 5.34
CA ILE A 4 -1.78 12.53 6.31
C ILE A 4 -0.62 11.86 5.55
N LYS A 5 0.62 12.29 5.81
CA LYS A 5 1.84 11.68 5.25
C LYS A 5 2.58 10.97 6.39
N PRO A 6 2.45 9.64 6.54
CA PRO A 6 3.22 8.91 7.53
C PRO A 6 4.72 9.00 7.23
N ILE A 7 5.54 9.03 8.29
CA ILE A 7 6.96 9.42 8.23
C ILE A 7 7.80 8.35 7.49
N THR A 8 7.53 7.06 7.70
CA THR A 8 8.12 5.95 6.93
C THR A 8 7.39 4.65 7.26
N LEU A 9 7.19 3.79 6.25
CA LEU A 9 6.69 2.43 6.42
C LEU A 9 7.89 1.48 6.45
N GLU A 10 8.07 0.77 7.57
CA GLU A 10 9.04 -0.33 7.65
C GLU A 10 8.34 -1.62 7.23
N ILE A 11 8.83 -2.25 6.16
CA ILE A 11 8.24 -3.42 5.54
C ILE A 11 9.34 -4.45 5.31
N GLU A 12 9.08 -5.70 5.68
CA GLU A 12 9.99 -6.81 5.41
C GLU A 12 10.28 -6.93 3.90
N LYS A 13 11.54 -7.19 3.56
CA LYS A 13 12.02 -7.23 2.16
C LYS A 13 11.26 -8.25 1.31
N GLU A 14 10.95 -9.41 1.87
CA GLU A 14 10.24 -10.46 1.15
C GLU A 14 8.81 -10.04 0.81
N LEU A 15 8.09 -9.47 1.79
CA LEU A 15 6.74 -8.93 1.60
C LEU A 15 6.75 -7.81 0.56
N TRP A 16 7.73 -6.91 0.62
CA TRP A 16 7.90 -5.82 -0.34
C TRP A 16 8.14 -6.32 -1.76
N THR A 17 8.90 -7.40 -1.91
CA THR A 17 9.21 -7.98 -3.22
C THR A 17 7.95 -8.60 -3.83
N LYS A 18 7.24 -9.43 -3.08
CA LYS A 18 5.95 -10.02 -3.51
C LYS A 18 4.94 -8.94 -3.89
N PHE A 19 4.84 -7.88 -3.09
CA PHE A 19 3.95 -6.76 -3.39
C PHE A 19 4.28 -6.07 -4.72
N LYS A 20 5.56 -5.83 -5.00
CA LYS A 20 6.00 -5.21 -6.27
C LYS A 20 5.82 -6.12 -7.48
N GLU A 21 5.88 -7.43 -7.31
CA GLU A 21 5.59 -8.39 -8.38
C GLU A 21 4.11 -8.42 -8.74
N MET A 22 3.23 -8.26 -7.75
CA MET A 22 1.78 -8.24 -7.96
C MET A 22 1.24 -6.89 -8.44
N THR A 23 1.98 -5.79 -8.19
CA THR A 23 1.52 -4.43 -8.51
C THR A 23 2.01 -4.01 -9.91
N PRO A 24 1.11 -3.57 -10.81
CA PRO A 24 1.53 -3.07 -12.12
C PRO A 24 2.50 -1.89 -12.00
N ARG A 25 3.58 -1.89 -12.79
CA ARG A 25 4.60 -0.82 -12.80
C ARG A 25 4.07 0.55 -13.20
N THR A 26 2.88 0.62 -13.80
CA THR A 26 2.19 1.85 -14.19
C THR A 26 1.51 2.56 -13.02
N VAL A 27 1.32 1.88 -11.89
CA VAL A 27 0.66 2.41 -10.70
C VAL A 27 1.70 2.98 -9.73
N ARG A 28 1.40 4.15 -9.16
CA ARG A 28 2.25 4.74 -8.12
C ARG A 28 2.18 3.86 -6.87
N LEU A 29 3.34 3.52 -6.31
CA LEU A 29 3.47 2.67 -5.12
C LEU A 29 2.59 3.12 -3.95
N ASN A 30 2.56 4.42 -3.67
CA ASN A 30 1.72 4.97 -2.59
C ASN A 30 0.23 4.71 -2.85
N ASP A 31 -0.24 4.87 -4.08
CA ASP A 31 -1.65 4.66 -4.43
C ASP A 31 -2.03 3.19 -4.27
N ALA A 32 -1.17 2.27 -4.73
CA ALA A 32 -1.37 0.84 -4.57
C ALA A 32 -1.41 0.40 -3.09
N ILE A 33 -0.54 0.95 -2.25
CA ILE A 33 -0.54 0.68 -0.79
C ILE A 33 -1.81 1.21 -0.14
N VAL A 34 -2.22 2.44 -0.46
CA VAL A 34 -3.44 3.05 0.06
C VAL A 34 -4.68 2.24 -0.34
N GLU A 35 -4.76 1.78 -1.59
CA GLU A 35 -5.86 0.95 -2.08
C GLU A 35 -5.95 -0.39 -1.35
N LEU A 36 -4.81 -1.06 -1.12
CA LEU A 36 -4.75 -2.30 -0.33
C LEU A 36 -5.26 -2.10 1.10
N ILE A 37 -4.82 -1.02 1.75
CA ILE A 37 -5.27 -0.67 3.10
C ILE A 37 -6.77 -0.36 3.09
N ALA A 38 -7.25 0.42 2.12
CA ALA A 38 -8.66 0.78 1.99
C ALA A 38 -9.55 -0.47 1.84
N LYS A 39 -9.15 -1.41 0.97
CA LYS A 39 -9.84 -2.71 0.81
C LYS A 39 -9.90 -3.46 2.15
N LYS A 40 -8.76 -3.58 2.84
CA LYS A 40 -8.67 -4.33 4.11
C LYS A 40 -9.50 -3.69 5.23
N VAL A 41 -9.53 -2.36 5.32
CA VAL A 41 -10.29 -1.63 6.33
C VAL A 41 -11.79 -1.66 6.02
N ALA A 42 -12.19 -1.56 4.75
CA ALA A 42 -13.58 -1.64 4.33
C ALA A 42 -14.21 -3.02 4.61
N THR A 43 -13.46 -4.11 4.46
CA THR A 43 -13.94 -5.48 4.74
C THR A 43 -14.14 -5.77 6.24
N LYS A 44 -13.65 -4.91 7.14
CA LYS A 44 -13.78 -5.10 8.60
C LYS A 44 -15.06 -4.51 9.18
N ARG A 45 -16.02 -4.08 8.36
CA ARG A 45 -17.34 -3.59 8.76
C ARG A 45 -18.44 -4.55 8.35
#